data_AF-A0A2U3LHB6-F1
#
_entry.id   AF-A0A2U3LHB6-F1
#
_cell.length_a   1.000
_cell.length_b   1.000
_cell.length_c   1.000
_cell.angle_alpha   90.00
_cell.angle_beta   90.00
_cell.angle_gamma   90.00
#
_symmetry.space_group_name_H-M   'P 1'
#
loop_
_entity.id
_entity.type
_entity.pdbx_description
1 polymer ?
#
loop_
_entity_poly.entity_id
_entity_poly.type
_entity_poly.pdbx_seq_one_letter_code
_entity_poly.pdbx_strand_id
1 'polypeptide(L)' 'MDENELENRFTYHDPKDGQAQRFEEIRGMGKAFAEIILTLCPPSREQSLAITAIEEAVMWGNASIARRE' A
#
# COMPACT_ATOMS: atom_id res chain seq x y z
N MET A 1 19.65 -2.50 8.73
CA MET A 1 19.22 -1.21 8.18
C MET A 1 20.32 -0.24 8.48
N ASP A 2 20.99 0.24 7.45
CA ASP A 2 22.03 1.24 7.56
C ASP A 2 21.43 2.66 7.44
N GLU A 3 22.29 3.67 7.59
CA GLU A 3 21.90 5.08 7.55
C GLU A 3 21.29 5.46 6.19
N ASN A 4 21.87 4.99 5.09
CA ASN A 4 21.36 5.23 3.73
C ASN A 4 19.95 4.67 3.53
N GLU A 5 19.68 3.45 4.00
CA GLU A 5 18.34 2.86 3.94
C GLU A 5 17.35 3.62 4.83
N LEU A 6 17.79 4.14 5.98
CA LEU A 6 16.94 4.98 6.83
C LEU A 6 16.59 6.29 6.11
N GLU A 7 17.57 7.02 5.59
CA GLU A 7 17.34 8.25 4.81
C GLU A 7 16.43 8.00 3.61
N ASN A 8 16.65 6.91 2.88
CA ASN A 8 15.82 6.52 1.75
C ASN A 8 14.35 6.30 2.16
N ARG A 9 14.09 5.78 3.36
CA ARG A 9 12.72 5.55 3.84
C ARG A 9 11.99 6.83 4.24
N PHE A 10 12.71 7.86 4.66
CA PHE A 10 12.19 9.12 5.22
C PHE A 10 12.35 10.34 4.30
N THR A 11 12.95 10.18 3.12
CA THR A 11 13.05 11.23 2.10
C THR A 11 11.82 11.21 1.17
N TYR A 12 11.52 12.36 0.59
CA TYR A 12 10.50 12.50 -0.44
C TYR A 12 11.01 11.97 -1.79
N HIS A 13 10.20 11.15 -2.46
CA HIS A 13 10.52 10.55 -3.76
C HIS A 13 9.57 11.11 -4.81
N ASP A 14 10.09 11.96 -5.70
CA ASP A 14 9.31 12.49 -6.82
C ASP A 14 8.85 11.36 -7.75
N PRO A 15 7.56 11.33 -8.15
CA PRO A 15 7.07 10.33 -9.09
C PRO A 15 7.78 10.41 -10.44
N LYS A 16 8.30 9.26 -10.89
CA LYS A 16 8.85 9.08 -12.25
C LYS A 16 7.78 8.64 -13.23
N ASP A 17 8.05 8.78 -14.53
CA ASP A 17 7.12 8.38 -15.59
C ASP A 17 6.63 6.93 -15.39
N GLY A 18 5.31 6.75 -15.42
CA GLY A 18 4.65 5.45 -15.23
C GLY A 18 4.54 4.96 -13.77
N GLN A 19 5.11 5.64 -12.77
CA GLN A 19 4.88 5.29 -11.37
C GLN A 19 3.45 5.61 -10.92
N ALA A 20 2.88 6.75 -11.36
CA ALA A 20 1.52 7.16 -11.01
C ALA A 20 0.48 6.10 -11.35
N GLN A 21 0.54 5.54 -12.57
CA GLN A 21 -0.37 4.48 -13.02
C GLN A 21 -0.27 3.22 -12.14
N ARG A 22 0.95 2.83 -11.76
CA ARG A 22 1.15 1.67 -10.88
C ARG A 22 0.63 1.90 -9.47
N PHE A 23 0.79 3.13 -8.93
CA PHE A 23 0.18 3.49 -7.65
C PHE A 23 -1.35 3.40 -7.69
N GLU A 24 -1.96 3.88 -8.78
CA GLU A 24 -3.41 3.81 -8.99
C GLU A 24 -3.89 2.36 -9.08
N GLU A 25 -3.19 1.51 -9.82
CA GLU A 25 -3.53 0.09 -9.96
C GLU A 25 -3.46 -0.64 -8.61
N ILE A 26 -2.38 -0.48 -7.85
CA ILE A 26 -2.21 -1.10 -6.52
C ILE A 26 -3.30 -0.63 -5.56
N ARG A 27 -3.56 0.69 -5.50
CA ARG A 27 -4.62 1.25 -4.63
C ARG A 27 -6.00 0.76 -5.05
N GLY A 28 -6.27 0.70 -6.35
CA GLY A 28 -7.52 0.20 -6.91
C GLY A 28 -7.79 -1.25 -6.52
N MET A 29 -6.79 -2.13 -6.69
CA MET A 29 -6.90 -3.54 -6.31
C MET A 29 -7.06 -3.75 -4.81
N GLY A 30 -6.30 -3.02 -3.99
CA GLY A 30 -6.45 -3.06 -2.54
C GLY A 30 -7.84 -2.61 -2.08
N LYS A 31 -8.35 -1.51 -2.63
CA LYS A 31 -9.72 -1.05 -2.37
C LYS A 31 -10.75 -2.10 -2.76
N ALA A 32 -10.66 -2.66 -3.97
CA ALA A 32 -11.60 -3.67 -4.44
C ALA A 32 -11.62 -4.91 -3.51
N PHE A 33 -10.45 -5.35 -3.04
CA PHE A 33 -10.40 -6.48 -2.10
C PHE A 33 -10.98 -6.12 -0.72
N ALA A 34 -10.71 -4.91 -0.21
CA ALA A 34 -11.30 -4.43 1.04
C ALA A 34 -12.84 -4.34 0.95
N GLU A 35 -13.40 -3.92 -0.20
CA GLU A 35 -14.85 -3.90 -0.45
C GLU A 35 -15.46 -5.32 -0.43
N ILE A 36 -14.76 -6.32 -0.95
CA ILE A 36 -15.18 -7.73 -0.88
C ILE A 36 -15.19 -8.21 0.59
N ILE A 37 -14.14 -7.92 1.36
CA ILE A 37 -14.06 -8.29 2.79
C ILE A 37 -15.18 -7.60 3.58
N LEU A 38 -15.43 -6.33 3.32
CA LEU A 38 -16.50 -5.58 3.97
C LEU A 38 -17.88 -6.17 3.68
N THR A 39 -18.09 -6.65 2.45
CA THR A 39 -19.38 -7.19 1.98
C THR A 39 -19.62 -8.63 2.44
N LEU A 40 -18.59 -9.48 2.40
CA LEU A 40 -18.74 -10.92 2.59
C LEU A 40 -18.45 -11.40 4.02
N CYS A 41 -17.72 -10.62 4.82
CA CYS A 41 -17.40 -10.98 6.20
C CYS A 41 -18.38 -10.30 7.18
N PRO A 42 -18.77 -10.96 8.29
CA PRO A 42 -19.52 -10.30 9.36
C PRO A 42 -18.70 -9.17 10.00
N PRO A 43 -19.34 -8.13 10.54
CA PRO A 43 -18.68 -7.12 11.35
C PRO A 43 -17.97 -7.74 12.55
N SER A 44 -16.65 -7.70 12.57
CA SER A 44 -15.83 -8.27 13.64
C SER A 44 -14.44 -7.64 13.68
N ARG A 45 -13.67 -7.97 14.73
CA ARG A 45 -12.27 -7.57 14.84
C ARG A 45 -11.43 -8.11 13.68
N GLU A 46 -11.70 -9.34 13.25
CA GLU A 46 -11.01 -10.00 12.15
C GLU A 46 -11.26 -9.28 10.82
N GLN A 47 -12.50 -8.82 10.57
CA GLN A 47 -12.80 -8.03 9.38
C GLN A 47 -12.01 -6.71 9.37
N SER A 48 -11.99 -5.99 10.51
CA SER A 48 -11.21 -4.76 10.62
C SER A 48 -9.72 -5.01 10.41
N LEU A 49 -9.16 -6.07 11.01
CA LEU A 49 -7.75 -6.43 10.84
C LEU A 49 -7.41 -6.83 9.40
N ALA A 50 -8.32 -7.52 8.71
CA ALA A 50 -8.12 -7.86 7.30
C ALA A 50 -8.06 -6.60 6.43
N ILE A 51 -8.94 -5.63 6.66
CA ILE A 51 -8.91 -4.35 5.94
C ILE A 51 -7.61 -3.59 6.24
N THR A 52 -7.20 -3.49 7.52
CA THR A 52 -5.93 -2.86 7.89
C THR A 52 -4.73 -3.54 7.23
N ALA A 53 -4.70 -4.88 7.17
CA ALA A 53 -3.61 -5.60 6.51
C ALA A 53 -3.55 -5.31 5.00
N ILE A 54 -4.70 -5.12 4.34
CA ILE A 54 -4.77 -4.72 2.93
C ILE A 54 -4.22 -3.29 2.77
N GLU A 55 -4.61 -2.36 3.65
CA GLU A 55 -4.09 -0.99 3.63
C GLU A 55 -2.57 -0.95 3.81
N GLU A 56 -2.02 -1.73 4.76
CA GLU A 56 -0.59 -1.87 4.98
C GLU A 56 0.11 -2.44 3.74
N ALA A 57 -0.45 -3.49 3.13
CA ALA A 57 0.10 -4.08 1.90
C ALA A 57 0.15 -3.05 0.75
N VAL A 58 -0.90 -2.26 0.56
CA VAL A 58 -0.94 -1.17 -0.43
C VAL A 58 0.11 -0.10 -0.12
N MET A 59 0.24 0.28 1.16
CA MET A 59 1.21 1.29 1.61
C MET A 59 2.65 0.83 1.32
N TRP A 60 3.00 -0.41 1.68
CA TRP A 60 4.33 -0.96 1.42
C TRP A 60 4.59 -1.23 -0.05
N GLY A 61 3.57 -1.62 -0.83
CA GLY A 61 3.67 -1.78 -2.28
C GLY A 61 3.97 -0.47 -3.00
N ASN A 62 3.27 0.61 -2.64
CA ASN A 62 3.57 1.94 -3.21
C ASN A 62 4.94 2.46 -2.74
N ALA A 63 5.29 2.23 -1.48
CA ALA A 63 6.57 2.66 -0.94
C ALA A 63 7.75 1.92 -1.59
N SER A 64 7.59 0.67 -2.04
CA SER A 64 8.65 -0.05 -2.74
C SER A 64 8.94 0.59 -4.11
N ILE A 65 7.90 0.95 -4.87
CA ILE A 65 8.05 1.69 -6.14
C ILE A 65 8.71 3.03 -5.88
N ALA A 66 8.22 3.80 -4.89
CA ALA A 66 8.75 5.14 -4.61
C ALA A 66 10.22 5.12 -4.18
N ARG A 67 10.66 4.13 -3.39
CA ARG A 67 12.00 4.10 -2.76
C ARG A 67 13.06 3.33 -3.55
N ARG A 68 12.68 2.59 -4.59
CA ARG A 68 13.58 1.64 -5.29
C ARG A 68 13.73 1.89 -6.78
N GLU A 69 12.97 2.83 -7.34
CA GLU A 69 13.01 3.16 -8.78
C GLU A 69 13.26 4.64 -9.01
#